data_AF-Q17IS7-F1
#
_entry.id   AF-Q17IS7-F1
#
_cell.length_a   1.000
_cell.length_b   1.000
_cell.length_c   1.000
_cell.angle_alpha   90.00
_cell.angle_beta   90.00
_cell.angle_gamma   90.00
#
_symmetry.space_group_name_H-M   'P 1'
#
loop_
_entity.id
_entity.type
_entity.pdbx_description
1 polymer ?
#
loop_
_entity_poly.entity_id
_entity_poly.type
_entity_poly.pdbx_seq_one_letter_code
_entity_poly.pdbx_strand_id
1 'polypeptide(L)'
;MKDEEEWAGWYPRCNLDGTYASKQCRGDRLSGRCFCYSEDGRRIFGWDWYKDASKMTCACSRRRAKLEAEGRSGVTLHCLPNGNFEALQCDSGVCWCANEYTGDPLVGATVVHDSLWRLLPCYNNTLHGDSYLRQCESAAFAQKKIQQKFAMRGTDGVSFNEVRCDYDGSYGSYKIENGVVYCTWRDGKKIGSYQVRSSMVSSVNCNCARDTVIYQEAGIPFTLACGGNGNYEYAQDQNGQLFCVDGDGFVVTTDLRPNESCDKFIYNSEFYNED
;
A
#
# COMPACT_ATOMS: atom_id res chain seq x y z
N MET A 1 28.24 28.36 3.81
CA MET A 1 27.39 28.71 2.65
C MET A 1 26.08 29.18 3.24
N LYS A 2 25.82 30.48 3.16
CA LYS A 2 24.55 31.09 3.55
C LYS A 2 23.58 30.99 2.37
N ASP A 3 22.31 31.04 2.73
CA ASP A 3 21.15 31.29 1.88
C ASP A 3 20.68 30.08 1.05
N GLU A 4 20.19 29.06 1.74
CA GLU A 4 19.08 28.23 1.23
C GLU A 4 17.82 29.07 1.36
N GLU A 5 17.63 29.90 0.35
CA GLU A 5 16.38 30.57 0.03
C GLU A 5 15.24 29.54 0.07
N GLU A 6 14.20 29.92 0.81
CA GLU A 6 13.02 29.17 1.19
C GLU A 6 12.23 28.66 -0.02
N TRP A 7 12.68 27.56 -0.64
CA TRP A 7 11.83 26.77 -1.52
C TRP A 7 10.88 25.94 -0.65
N ALA A 8 9.69 26.48 -0.40
CA ALA A 8 8.58 25.79 0.25
C ALA A 8 8.03 24.65 -0.65
N GLY A 9 8.84 23.62 -0.90
CA GLY A 9 8.49 22.47 -1.72
C GLY A 9 9.11 21.19 -1.17
N TRP A 10 8.27 20.18 -0.94
CA TRP A 10 8.77 18.83 -0.67
C TRP A 10 9.43 18.27 -1.95
N TYR A 11 10.61 17.67 -1.80
CA TYR A 11 11.29 16.95 -2.88
C TYR A 11 11.39 15.45 -2.54
N PRO A 12 11.18 14.56 -3.52
CA PRO A 12 11.38 13.14 -3.31
C PRO A 12 12.85 12.84 -3.00
N ARG A 13 13.07 11.92 -2.06
CA ARG A 13 14.40 11.37 -1.83
C ARG A 13 14.73 10.37 -2.92
N CYS A 14 15.88 10.53 -3.56
CA CYS A 14 16.39 9.63 -4.58
C CYS A 14 17.65 8.90 -4.09
N ASN A 15 17.88 7.70 -4.64
CA ASN A 15 19.14 6.98 -4.49
C ASN A 15 20.20 7.59 -5.41
N LEU A 16 21.47 7.18 -5.22
CA LEU A 16 22.60 7.68 -6.02
C LEU A 16 22.50 7.32 -7.51
N ASP A 17 21.77 6.26 -7.85
CA ASP A 17 21.53 5.80 -9.22
C ASP A 17 20.37 6.56 -9.92
N GLY A 18 19.78 7.56 -9.26
CA GLY A 18 18.67 8.35 -9.77
C GLY A 18 17.29 7.73 -9.59
N THR A 19 17.20 6.50 -9.06
CA THR A 19 15.91 5.88 -8.72
C THR A 19 15.31 6.49 -7.45
N TYR A 20 14.01 6.34 -7.25
CA TYR A 20 13.37 6.77 -6.01
C TYR A 20 13.89 5.97 -4.81
N ALA A 21 14.13 6.66 -3.69
CA ALA A 21 14.40 5.98 -2.42
C ALA A 21 13.17 5.17 -2.01
N SER A 22 13.39 4.02 -1.36
CA SER A 22 12.33 3.07 -1.01
C SER A 22 11.25 3.64 -0.10
N LYS A 23 11.57 4.70 0.65
CA LYS A 23 10.73 5.30 1.67
C LYS A 23 10.72 6.81 1.53
N GLN A 24 9.52 7.36 1.33
CA GLN A 24 9.28 8.81 1.31
C GLN A 24 8.54 9.21 2.57
N CYS A 25 9.02 10.24 3.27
CA CYS A 25 8.43 10.71 4.52
C CYS A 25 8.09 12.20 4.42
N ARG A 26 6.89 12.57 4.85
CA ARG A 26 6.35 13.93 4.78
C ARG A 26 5.55 14.27 6.03
N GLY A 27 5.33 15.56 6.24
CA GLY A 27 4.68 16.10 7.44
C GLY A 27 5.63 16.30 8.61
N ASP A 28 5.06 16.68 9.75
CA ASP A 28 5.79 16.93 11.00
C ASP A 28 6.18 15.61 11.70
N ARG A 29 6.97 15.68 12.77
CA ARG A 29 7.45 14.48 13.46
C ARG A 29 6.39 13.74 14.30
N LEU A 30 5.27 14.40 14.63
CA LEU A 30 4.21 13.85 15.48
C LEU A 30 3.13 13.14 14.64
N SER A 31 2.62 13.79 13.60
CA SER A 31 1.57 13.26 12.70
C SER A 31 2.03 12.92 11.29
N GLY A 32 3.29 13.22 10.94
CA GLY A 32 3.84 12.88 9.64
C GLY A 32 3.85 11.38 9.37
N ARG A 33 3.89 11.05 8.08
CA ARG A 33 3.75 9.69 7.57
C ARG A 33 4.90 9.36 6.63
N CYS A 34 5.25 8.09 6.60
CA CYS A 34 6.16 7.52 5.64
C CYS A 34 5.45 6.44 4.83
N PHE A 35 5.75 6.37 3.54
CA PHE A 35 5.19 5.38 2.62
C PHE A 35 6.30 4.69 1.82
N CYS A 36 6.04 3.46 1.40
CA CYS A 36 6.92 2.72 0.51
C CYS A 36 6.72 3.11 -0.95
N TYR A 37 7.82 3.18 -1.70
CA TYR A 37 7.86 3.53 -3.11
C TYR A 37 8.66 2.51 -3.92
N SER A 38 8.23 2.24 -5.15
CA SER A 38 8.99 1.50 -6.14
C SER A 38 10.09 2.37 -6.78
N GLU A 39 10.96 1.76 -7.59
CA GLU A 39 12.16 2.43 -8.14
C GLU A 39 11.80 3.55 -9.13
N ASP A 40 10.65 3.43 -9.79
CA ASP A 40 10.03 4.37 -10.72
C ASP A 40 9.17 5.46 -10.04
N GLY A 41 9.04 5.44 -8.71
CA GLY A 41 8.36 6.50 -7.96
C GLY A 41 6.86 6.29 -7.74
N ARG A 42 6.33 5.09 -7.99
CA ARG A 42 4.96 4.75 -7.62
C ARG A 42 4.86 4.37 -6.14
N ARG A 43 3.83 4.90 -5.46
CA ARG A 43 3.49 4.47 -4.09
C ARG A 43 3.05 3.00 -4.11
N ILE A 44 3.65 2.20 -3.25
CA ILE A 44 3.34 0.77 -3.06
C ILE A 44 2.91 0.51 -1.63
N PHE A 45 2.45 -0.71 -1.36
CA PHE A 45 2.04 -1.12 -0.03
C PHE A 45 3.16 -0.88 1.00
N GLY A 46 2.80 -0.44 2.20
CA GLY A 46 3.72 -0.25 3.31
C GLY A 46 3.76 1.20 3.77
N TRP A 47 3.51 1.41 5.07
CA TRP A 47 3.53 2.73 5.68
C TRP A 47 3.92 2.67 7.14
N ASP A 48 4.45 3.76 7.67
CA ASP A 48 4.62 3.94 9.11
C ASP A 48 4.47 5.42 9.50
N TRP A 49 4.37 5.69 10.80
CA TRP A 49 4.47 7.04 11.33
C TRP A 49 5.90 7.57 11.14
N TYR A 50 6.06 8.87 10.95
CA TYR A 50 7.38 9.48 10.76
C TYR A 50 8.34 9.11 11.91
N LYS A 51 7.86 9.13 13.15
CA LYS A 51 8.66 8.78 14.34
C LYS A 51 9.29 7.37 14.28
N ASP A 52 8.67 6.44 13.56
CA ASP A 52 9.11 5.05 13.41
C ASP A 52 9.84 4.79 12.08
N ALA A 53 10.07 5.84 11.28
CA ALA A 53 10.73 5.75 9.99
C ALA A 53 12.10 5.05 10.05
N SER A 54 12.82 5.11 11.16
CA SER A 54 14.12 4.44 11.31
C SER A 54 14.03 2.91 11.20
N LYS A 55 12.88 2.32 11.52
CA LYS A 55 12.64 0.86 11.46
C LYS A 55 12.08 0.41 10.11
N MET A 56 11.69 1.35 9.24
CA MET A 56 11.01 1.08 7.97
C MET A 56 12.02 1.05 6.81
N THR A 57 12.19 -0.11 6.16
CA THR A 57 13.09 -0.28 4.99
C THR A 57 12.33 -0.39 3.67
N CYS A 58 11.07 -0.84 3.71
CA CYS A 58 10.26 -1.16 2.52
C CYS A 58 10.81 -2.30 1.66
N ALA A 59 11.75 -3.10 2.18
CA ALA A 59 12.47 -4.10 1.41
C ALA A 59 11.53 -5.20 0.87
N CYS A 60 10.59 -5.68 1.67
CA CYS A 60 9.61 -6.68 1.24
C CYS A 60 8.66 -6.11 0.19
N SER A 61 8.10 -4.93 0.45
CA SER A 61 7.19 -4.28 -0.48
C SER A 61 7.82 -4.05 -1.84
N ARG A 62 9.05 -3.52 -1.88
CA ARG A 62 9.79 -3.32 -3.14
C ARG A 62 10.08 -4.65 -3.83
N ARG A 63 10.51 -5.68 -3.09
CA ARG A 63 10.79 -7.00 -3.66
C ARG A 63 9.56 -7.62 -4.29
N ARG A 64 8.42 -7.59 -3.59
CA ARG A 64 7.16 -8.12 -4.09
C ARG A 64 6.64 -7.33 -5.28
N ALA A 65 6.62 -5.99 -5.21
CA ALA A 65 6.21 -5.13 -6.32
C ALA A 65 7.06 -5.36 -7.58
N LYS A 66 8.38 -5.54 -7.43
CA LYS A 66 9.28 -5.85 -8.54
C LYS A 66 8.97 -7.18 -9.20
N LEU A 67 8.80 -8.24 -8.40
CA LEU A 67 8.45 -9.57 -8.92
C LEU A 67 7.10 -9.57 -9.65
N GLU A 68 6.11 -8.85 -9.11
CA GLU A 68 4.81 -8.70 -9.74
C GLU A 68 4.90 -7.90 -11.06
N ALA A 69 5.69 -6.83 -11.09
CA ALA A 69 5.96 -6.05 -12.31
C ALA A 69 6.72 -6.85 -13.38
N GLU A 70 7.59 -7.77 -12.97
CA GLU A 70 8.28 -8.74 -13.84
C GLU A 70 7.33 -9.85 -14.36
N GLY A 71 6.02 -9.78 -14.06
CA GLY A 71 5.01 -10.70 -14.55
C GLY A 71 4.88 -11.99 -13.74
N ARG A 72 5.54 -12.08 -12.58
CA ARG A 72 5.46 -13.28 -11.74
C ARG A 72 4.08 -13.39 -11.08
N SER A 73 3.25 -14.26 -11.63
CA SER A 73 1.98 -14.62 -10.99
C SER A 73 2.21 -15.49 -9.75
N GLY A 74 1.56 -15.16 -8.63
CA GLY A 74 1.60 -15.98 -7.41
C GLY A 74 2.80 -15.74 -6.49
N VAL A 75 3.29 -14.50 -6.39
CA VAL A 75 4.23 -14.11 -5.32
C VAL A 75 3.52 -14.24 -3.96
N THR A 76 4.12 -14.97 -3.03
CA THR A 76 3.54 -15.25 -1.70
C THR A 76 4.36 -14.68 -0.54
N LEU A 77 5.24 -13.72 -0.84
CA LEU A 77 6.00 -12.99 0.18
C LEU A 77 5.05 -12.22 1.11
N HIS A 78 5.25 -12.35 2.42
CA HIS A 78 4.49 -11.65 3.45
C HIS A 78 5.27 -10.46 3.97
N CYS A 79 4.70 -9.27 3.84
CA CYS A 79 5.29 -8.07 4.39
C CYS A 79 4.67 -7.73 5.74
N LEU A 80 5.41 -7.01 6.58
CA LEU A 80 4.86 -6.28 7.71
C LEU A 80 4.12 -5.01 7.21
N PRO A 81 3.24 -4.39 8.02
CA PRO A 81 2.52 -3.17 7.62
C PRO A 81 3.43 -2.00 7.21
N ASN A 82 4.67 -1.95 7.70
CA ASN A 82 5.68 -0.96 7.33
C ASN A 82 6.47 -1.32 6.05
N GLY A 83 6.15 -2.45 5.41
CA GLY A 83 6.79 -2.91 4.18
C GLY A 83 8.10 -3.67 4.36
N ASN A 84 8.49 -3.98 5.59
CA ASN A 84 9.58 -4.92 5.90
C ASN A 84 9.14 -6.37 5.70
N PHE A 85 10.06 -7.33 5.75
CA PHE A 85 9.74 -8.75 5.68
C PHE A 85 9.17 -9.26 7.00
N GLU A 86 8.12 -10.07 6.91
CA GLU A 86 7.69 -10.91 8.03
C GLU A 86 8.70 -12.03 8.27
N ALA A 87 8.82 -12.49 9.53
CA ALA A 87 9.87 -13.43 9.93
C ALA A 87 9.79 -14.77 9.20
N LEU A 88 8.58 -15.27 8.89
CA LEU A 88 8.38 -16.48 8.12
C LEU A 88 8.01 -16.10 6.68
N GLN A 89 8.82 -16.55 5.71
CA GLN A 89 8.55 -16.37 4.29
C GLN A 89 8.36 -17.71 3.61
N CYS A 90 7.38 -17.80 2.73
CA CYS A 90 7.23 -18.89 1.78
C CYS A 90 7.01 -18.30 0.39
N ASP A 91 7.79 -18.76 -0.57
CA ASP A 91 7.73 -18.29 -1.94
C ASP A 91 8.39 -19.29 -2.89
N SER A 92 7.86 -19.48 -4.10
CA SER A 92 8.41 -20.43 -5.09
C SER A 92 8.59 -21.88 -4.57
N GLY A 93 7.71 -22.36 -3.69
CA GLY A 93 7.74 -23.76 -3.19
C GLY A 93 8.74 -24.02 -2.06
N VAL A 94 9.40 -22.98 -1.55
CA VAL A 94 10.28 -23.07 -0.38
C VAL A 94 9.89 -22.06 0.69
N CYS A 95 10.25 -22.35 1.94
CA CYS A 95 10.05 -21.46 3.07
C CYS A 95 11.33 -21.28 3.88
N TRP A 96 11.50 -20.11 4.48
CA TRP A 96 12.65 -19.77 5.31
C TRP A 96 12.28 -18.77 6.40
N CYS A 97 13.14 -18.68 7.42
CA CYS A 97 13.10 -17.56 8.36
C CYS A 97 13.89 -16.40 7.78
N ALA A 98 13.22 -15.29 7.52
CA ALA A 98 13.79 -14.12 6.88
C ALA A 98 14.32 -13.11 7.89
N ASN A 99 15.41 -12.45 7.55
CA ASN A 99 15.79 -11.19 8.15
C ASN A 99 14.76 -10.13 7.79
N GLU A 100 14.22 -9.41 8.78
CA GLU A 100 13.18 -8.39 8.59
C GLU A 100 13.58 -7.31 7.56
N TYR A 101 14.86 -6.92 7.54
CA TYR A 101 15.33 -5.79 6.76
C TYR A 101 15.81 -6.14 5.35
N THR A 102 16.30 -7.36 5.14
CA THR A 102 16.85 -7.79 3.84
C THR A 102 16.01 -8.86 3.14
N GLY A 103 15.24 -9.64 3.90
CA GLY A 103 14.51 -10.81 3.39
C GLY A 103 15.36 -12.07 3.28
N ASP A 104 16.68 -11.97 3.52
CA ASP A 104 17.59 -13.11 3.41
C ASP A 104 17.31 -14.16 4.50
N PRO A 105 17.56 -15.45 4.23
CA PRO A 105 17.55 -16.47 5.26
C PRO A 105 18.47 -16.11 6.44
N LEU A 106 17.95 -16.24 7.66
CA LEU A 106 18.75 -16.07 8.87
C LEU A 106 19.94 -17.04 8.86
N VAL A 107 21.12 -16.55 9.27
CA VAL A 107 22.34 -17.36 9.30
C VAL A 107 22.12 -18.60 10.17
N GLY A 108 22.36 -19.78 9.61
CA GLY A 108 22.18 -21.06 10.29
C GLY A 108 20.74 -21.60 10.28
N ALA A 109 19.76 -20.86 9.75
CA ALA A 109 18.41 -21.36 9.56
C ALA A 109 18.31 -22.21 8.27
N THR A 110 17.59 -23.32 8.35
CA THR A 110 17.31 -24.17 7.18
C THR A 110 16.25 -23.54 6.29
N VAL A 111 16.43 -23.65 4.98
CA VAL A 111 15.36 -23.47 3.99
C VAL A 111 14.67 -24.82 3.81
N VAL A 112 13.35 -24.84 3.86
CA VAL A 112 12.54 -26.07 3.80
C VAL A 112 11.58 -26.03 2.61
N HIS A 113 11.11 -27.20 2.18
CA HIS A 113 10.01 -27.29 1.22
C HIS A 113 8.72 -26.67 1.82
N ASP A 114 7.85 -26.11 0.97
CA ASP A 114 6.65 -25.40 1.43
C ASP A 114 5.77 -26.20 2.39
N SER A 115 5.66 -27.51 2.21
CA SER A 115 4.92 -28.43 3.10
C SER A 115 5.48 -28.53 4.53
N LEU A 116 6.72 -28.10 4.76
CA LEU A 116 7.46 -28.21 6.02
C LEU A 116 7.61 -26.87 6.74
N TRP A 117 6.95 -25.80 6.27
CA TRP A 117 7.06 -24.45 6.82
C TRP A 117 6.86 -24.34 8.34
N ARG A 118 5.97 -25.17 8.91
CA ARG A 118 5.70 -25.22 10.37
C ARG A 118 6.85 -25.77 11.20
N LEU A 119 7.89 -26.33 10.57
CA LEU A 119 9.10 -26.81 11.24
C LEU A 119 10.15 -25.71 11.41
N LEU A 120 9.97 -24.56 10.76
CA LEU A 120 10.90 -23.43 10.88
C LEU A 120 10.82 -22.79 12.27
N PRO A 121 11.96 -22.34 12.84
CA PRO A 121 11.98 -21.78 14.20
C PRO A 121 11.24 -20.45 14.35
N CYS A 122 11.02 -19.72 13.24
CA CYS A 122 10.22 -18.50 13.20
C CYS A 122 8.71 -18.77 13.09
N TYR A 123 8.29 -20.03 12.90
CA TYR A 123 6.87 -20.38 12.94
C TYR A 123 6.31 -20.17 14.34
N ASN A 124 5.15 -19.53 14.38
CA ASN A 124 4.37 -19.33 15.59
C ASN A 124 2.90 -19.58 15.25
N ASN A 125 2.28 -20.59 15.88
CA ASN A 125 0.89 -20.95 15.59
C ASN A 125 -0.11 -19.85 15.92
N THR A 126 0.15 -19.03 16.95
CA THR A 126 -0.75 -17.90 17.29
C THR A 126 -0.70 -16.79 16.25
N LEU A 127 0.48 -16.56 15.65
CA LEU A 127 0.66 -15.53 14.62
C LEU A 127 0.22 -16.00 13.23
N HIS A 128 0.59 -17.23 12.85
CA HIS A 128 0.43 -17.72 11.49
C HIS A 128 -0.72 -18.72 11.32
N GLY A 129 -1.19 -19.35 12.40
CA GLY A 129 -2.22 -20.39 12.34
C GLY A 129 -1.79 -21.65 11.59
N ASP A 130 -2.76 -22.30 10.94
CA ASP A 130 -2.60 -23.58 10.24
C ASP A 130 -2.32 -23.48 8.74
N SER A 131 -2.49 -22.29 8.15
CA SER A 131 -2.26 -22.01 6.74
C SER A 131 -1.33 -20.81 6.60
N TYR A 132 -0.27 -20.96 5.79
CA TYR A 132 0.62 -19.85 5.50
C TYR A 132 -0.13 -18.69 4.82
N LEU A 133 -0.90 -18.97 3.76
CA LEU A 133 -1.72 -17.93 3.12
C LEU A 133 -2.87 -17.52 4.04
N ARG A 134 -3.03 -16.20 4.23
CA ARG A 134 -4.14 -15.63 5.02
C ARG A 134 -5.47 -15.78 4.30
N GLN A 135 -6.57 -15.42 4.95
CA GLN A 135 -7.92 -15.61 4.41
C GLN A 135 -8.12 -14.89 3.06
N CYS A 136 -7.68 -13.63 2.96
CA CYS A 136 -7.77 -12.88 1.70
C CYS A 136 -6.95 -13.57 0.61
N GLU A 137 -5.69 -13.88 0.89
CA GLU A 137 -4.76 -14.46 -0.08
C GLU A 137 -5.20 -15.84 -0.54
N SER A 138 -5.74 -16.66 0.37
CA SER A 138 -6.31 -17.97 0.04
C SER A 138 -7.46 -17.84 -0.96
N ALA A 139 -8.34 -16.84 -0.78
CA ALA A 139 -9.43 -16.56 -1.71
C ALA A 139 -8.90 -16.02 -3.06
N ALA A 140 -7.96 -15.09 -3.05
CA ALA A 140 -7.33 -14.55 -4.26
C ALA A 140 -6.58 -15.64 -5.06
N PHE A 141 -5.83 -16.51 -4.37
CA PHE A 141 -5.12 -17.63 -4.97
C PHE A 141 -6.10 -18.66 -5.55
N ALA A 142 -7.19 -18.97 -4.84
CA ALA A 142 -8.23 -19.86 -5.34
C ALA A 142 -8.87 -19.32 -6.63
N GLN A 143 -9.17 -18.02 -6.70
CA GLN A 143 -9.68 -17.39 -7.92
C GLN A 143 -8.71 -17.52 -9.09
N LYS A 144 -7.42 -17.22 -8.89
CA LYS A 144 -6.38 -17.39 -9.92
C LYS A 144 -6.29 -18.83 -10.41
N LYS A 145 -6.34 -19.81 -9.52
CA LYS A 145 -6.32 -21.24 -9.86
C LYS A 145 -7.56 -21.67 -10.65
N ILE A 146 -8.73 -21.11 -10.35
CA ILE A 146 -9.96 -21.34 -11.11
C ILE A 146 -9.82 -20.77 -12.52
N GLN A 147 -9.38 -19.51 -12.66
CA GLN A 147 -9.14 -18.86 -13.95
C GLN A 147 -8.16 -19.66 -14.82
N GLN A 148 -7.02 -20.08 -14.25
CA GLN A 148 -6.04 -20.91 -14.94
C GLN A 148 -6.64 -22.23 -15.45
N LYS A 149 -7.49 -22.90 -14.65
CA LYS A 149 -8.18 -24.13 -15.05
C LYS A 149 -9.16 -23.90 -16.20
N PHE A 150 -9.86 -22.78 -16.23
CA PHE A 150 -10.75 -22.41 -17.34
C PHE A 150 -9.95 -22.13 -18.62
N ALA A 151 -8.88 -21.32 -18.51
CA ALA A 151 -7.99 -21.02 -19.64
C ALA A 151 -7.35 -22.28 -20.22
N MET A 152 -6.86 -23.21 -19.38
CA MET A 152 -6.32 -24.50 -19.82
C MET A 152 -7.36 -25.38 -20.56
N ARG A 153 -8.66 -25.14 -20.37
CA ARG A 153 -9.75 -25.85 -21.04
C ARG A 153 -10.31 -25.08 -22.24
N GLY A 154 -9.67 -23.99 -22.67
CA GLY A 154 -10.13 -23.15 -23.78
C GLY A 154 -11.36 -22.31 -23.47
N THR A 155 -11.68 -22.11 -22.19
CA THR A 155 -12.74 -21.18 -21.76
C THR A 155 -12.11 -19.86 -21.36
N ASP A 156 -12.26 -18.86 -22.22
CA ASP A 156 -11.82 -17.50 -21.97
C ASP A 156 -12.97 -16.62 -21.47
N GLY A 157 -12.66 -15.52 -20.79
CA GLY A 157 -13.66 -14.53 -20.35
C GLY A 157 -14.42 -14.86 -19.07
N VAL A 158 -13.95 -15.82 -18.26
CA VAL A 158 -14.54 -16.06 -16.93
C VAL A 158 -14.16 -14.92 -15.99
N SER A 159 -15.12 -14.03 -15.73
CA SER A 159 -14.94 -12.88 -14.84
C SER A 159 -15.40 -13.20 -13.42
N PHE A 160 -14.55 -12.88 -12.45
CA PHE A 160 -14.86 -12.90 -11.03
C PHE A 160 -14.61 -11.50 -10.47
N ASN A 161 -15.32 -11.12 -9.40
CA ASN A 161 -14.91 -9.96 -8.62
C ASN A 161 -13.53 -10.26 -8.02
N GLU A 162 -12.51 -9.54 -8.45
CA GLU A 162 -11.14 -9.70 -7.99
C GLU A 162 -11.06 -9.54 -6.47
N VAL A 163 -10.55 -10.57 -5.78
CA VAL A 163 -10.20 -10.47 -4.37
C VAL A 163 -8.86 -9.75 -4.26
N ARG A 164 -8.90 -8.52 -3.75
CA ARG A 164 -7.73 -7.67 -3.55
C ARG A 164 -7.20 -7.82 -2.13
N CYS A 165 -5.91 -8.11 -2.02
CA CYS A 165 -5.19 -8.26 -0.76
C CYS A 165 -3.98 -7.34 -0.74
N ASP A 166 -3.68 -6.81 0.44
CA ASP A 166 -2.45 -6.09 0.71
C ASP A 166 -1.24 -7.07 0.81
N TYR A 167 -0.01 -6.56 0.90
CA TYR A 167 1.19 -7.44 0.88
C TYR A 167 1.53 -8.08 2.22
N ASP A 168 1.09 -7.51 3.33
CA ASP A 168 0.71 -8.32 4.49
C ASP A 168 -0.65 -8.89 4.11
N GLY A 169 -0.98 -10.18 4.14
CA GLY A 169 -2.24 -10.70 3.57
C GLY A 169 -3.61 -10.23 4.10
N SER A 170 -3.73 -9.01 4.63
CA SER A 170 -5.00 -8.31 4.91
C SER A 170 -5.77 -7.94 3.63
N TYR A 171 -7.03 -7.52 3.80
CA TYR A 171 -7.87 -7.08 2.70
C TYR A 171 -7.43 -5.71 2.16
N GLY A 172 -7.49 -5.58 0.83
CA GLY A 172 -7.08 -4.38 0.12
C GLY A 172 -7.94 -3.14 0.42
N SER A 173 -7.58 -2.01 -0.20
CA SER A 173 -8.19 -0.71 0.10
C SER A 173 -9.65 -0.58 -0.33
N TYR A 174 -10.11 -1.42 -1.26
CA TYR A 174 -11.51 -1.51 -1.63
C TYR A 174 -11.88 -2.91 -2.13
N LYS A 175 -13.19 -3.16 -2.20
CA LYS A 175 -13.78 -4.30 -2.90
C LYS A 175 -14.92 -3.88 -3.82
N ILE A 176 -15.19 -4.69 -4.83
CA ILE A 176 -16.31 -4.49 -5.76
C ILE A 176 -17.41 -5.49 -5.45
N GLU A 177 -18.60 -5.00 -5.14
CA GLU A 177 -19.80 -5.81 -4.92
C GLU A 177 -20.96 -5.20 -5.71
N ASN A 178 -21.58 -6.00 -6.59
CA ASN A 178 -22.75 -5.60 -7.38
C ASN A 178 -22.59 -4.28 -8.15
N GLY A 179 -21.43 -4.06 -8.77
CA GLY A 179 -21.14 -2.84 -9.55
C GLY A 179 -20.85 -1.59 -8.70
N VAL A 180 -20.61 -1.77 -7.40
CA VAL A 180 -20.25 -0.68 -6.47
C VAL A 180 -18.88 -0.98 -5.85
N VAL A 181 -18.00 0.01 -5.87
CA VAL A 181 -16.70 0.01 -5.18
C VAL A 181 -16.95 0.51 -3.77
N TYR A 182 -16.53 -0.26 -2.76
CA TYR A 182 -16.59 0.13 -1.36
C TYR A 182 -15.18 0.20 -0.79
N CYS A 183 -14.81 1.30 -0.16
CA CYS A 183 -13.56 1.36 0.59
C CYS A 183 -13.61 0.39 1.77
N THR A 184 -12.54 -0.36 1.97
CA THR A 184 -12.44 -1.41 2.98
C THR A 184 -11.24 -1.24 3.89
N TRP A 185 -11.44 -1.65 5.14
CA TRP A 185 -10.35 -1.77 6.11
C TRP A 185 -9.62 -3.10 5.95
N ARG A 186 -8.56 -3.29 6.73
CA ARG A 186 -7.68 -4.46 6.72
C ARG A 186 -8.42 -5.77 7.01
N ASP A 187 -9.56 -5.72 7.70
CA ASP A 187 -10.44 -6.86 7.99
C ASP A 187 -11.50 -7.11 6.89
N GLY A 188 -11.49 -6.32 5.81
CA GLY A 188 -12.41 -6.42 4.69
C GLY A 188 -13.78 -5.78 4.95
N LYS A 189 -14.00 -5.18 6.12
CA LYS A 189 -15.23 -4.43 6.41
C LYS A 189 -15.23 -3.09 5.69
N LYS A 190 -16.43 -2.64 5.33
CA LYS A 190 -16.67 -1.36 4.66
C LYS A 190 -16.38 -0.21 5.63
N ILE A 191 -15.68 0.80 5.16
CA ILE A 191 -15.39 2.02 5.94
C ILE A 191 -16.47 3.05 5.62
N GLY A 192 -17.26 3.41 6.63
CA GLY A 192 -18.27 4.46 6.52
C GLY A 192 -19.18 4.32 5.29
N SER A 193 -19.46 5.44 4.64
CA SER A 193 -20.27 5.53 3.41
C SER A 193 -19.41 5.75 2.15
N TYR A 194 -18.11 5.44 2.20
CA TYR A 194 -17.20 5.69 1.08
C TYR A 194 -17.41 4.65 -0.04
N GLN A 195 -18.09 5.09 -1.10
CA GLN A 195 -18.46 4.22 -2.21
C GLN A 195 -18.66 4.99 -3.51
N VAL A 196 -18.41 4.32 -4.64
CA VAL A 196 -18.72 4.82 -5.99
C VAL A 196 -19.16 3.71 -6.93
N ARG A 197 -19.68 4.07 -8.10
CA ARG A 197 -19.97 3.12 -9.18
C ARG A 197 -18.67 2.50 -9.69
N SER A 198 -18.70 1.22 -10.06
CA SER A 198 -17.52 0.51 -10.58
C SER A 198 -16.95 1.09 -11.87
N SER A 199 -17.70 1.88 -12.62
CA SER A 199 -17.19 2.65 -13.76
C SER A 199 -16.14 3.70 -13.38
N MET A 200 -16.06 4.09 -12.11
CA MET A 200 -15.10 5.06 -11.58
C MET A 200 -13.97 4.38 -10.79
N VAL A 201 -13.81 3.06 -10.91
CA VAL A 201 -12.85 2.30 -10.09
C VAL A 201 -11.40 2.75 -10.26
N SER A 202 -11.02 3.21 -11.46
CA SER A 202 -9.66 3.70 -11.72
C SER A 202 -9.32 4.89 -10.83
N SER A 203 -10.25 5.83 -10.63
CA SER A 203 -10.03 7.03 -9.83
C SER A 203 -10.18 6.83 -8.33
N VAL A 204 -10.16 5.60 -7.82
CA VAL A 204 -10.34 5.28 -6.39
C VAL A 204 -9.08 4.67 -5.80
N ASN A 205 -8.55 5.29 -4.75
CA ASN A 205 -7.47 4.76 -3.93
C ASN A 205 -7.88 4.48 -2.47
N CYS A 206 -8.96 5.11 -1.99
CA CYS A 206 -9.47 4.99 -0.61
C CYS A 206 -8.49 5.43 0.50
N ASN A 207 -7.47 6.23 0.16
CA ASN A 207 -6.43 6.65 1.09
C ASN A 207 -7.01 7.43 2.27
N CYS A 208 -7.84 8.44 2.01
CA CYS A 208 -8.44 9.28 3.05
C CYS A 208 -9.36 8.45 3.96
N ALA A 209 -10.22 7.62 3.37
CA ALA A 209 -11.09 6.72 4.12
C ALA A 209 -10.31 5.82 5.07
N ARG A 210 -9.20 5.22 4.62
CA ARG A 210 -8.34 4.39 5.46
C ARG A 210 -7.61 5.21 6.53
N ASP A 211 -7.16 6.42 6.20
CA ASP A 211 -6.53 7.29 7.18
C ASP A 211 -7.49 7.73 8.29
N THR A 212 -8.80 7.86 8.04
CA THR A 212 -9.77 8.11 9.14
C THR A 212 -9.67 7.04 10.24
N VAL A 213 -9.51 5.77 9.85
CA VAL A 213 -9.38 4.64 10.77
C VAL A 213 -8.00 4.63 11.43
N ILE A 214 -6.93 4.86 10.66
CA ILE A 214 -5.55 4.90 11.17
C ILE A 214 -5.37 5.96 12.26
N TYR A 215 -5.87 7.17 12.00
CA TYR A 215 -5.76 8.29 12.95
C TYR A 215 -6.63 8.05 14.18
N GLN A 216 -7.84 7.49 14.01
CA GLN A 216 -8.69 7.08 15.12
C GLN A 216 -8.02 6.04 16.01
N GLU A 217 -7.44 4.98 15.44
CA GLU A 217 -6.73 3.93 16.18
C GLU A 217 -5.48 4.48 16.91
N ALA A 218 -4.83 5.50 16.35
CA ALA A 218 -3.70 6.18 16.96
C ALA A 218 -4.11 7.23 18.02
N GLY A 219 -5.40 7.54 18.17
CA GLY A 219 -5.89 8.61 19.05
C GLY A 219 -5.47 10.02 18.59
N ILE A 220 -5.20 10.20 17.31
CA ILE A 220 -4.82 11.48 16.70
C ILE A 220 -6.05 12.06 15.99
N PRO A 221 -6.43 13.33 16.23
CA PRO A 221 -7.52 13.95 15.51
C PRO A 221 -7.28 13.96 14.00
N PHE A 222 -8.23 13.42 13.23
CA PHE A 222 -8.21 13.49 11.77
C PHE A 222 -8.99 14.72 11.31
N THR A 223 -8.32 15.65 10.63
CA THR A 223 -8.86 16.98 10.31
C THR A 223 -8.99 17.27 8.81
N LEU A 224 -8.67 16.29 7.95
CA LEU A 224 -8.76 16.44 6.51
C LEU A 224 -10.12 15.96 5.99
N ALA A 225 -10.61 16.61 4.94
CA ALA A 225 -11.82 16.23 4.25
C ALA A 225 -11.56 15.07 3.27
N CYS A 226 -12.46 14.09 3.30
CA CYS A 226 -12.48 12.97 2.36
C CYS A 226 -13.65 13.13 1.40
N GLY A 227 -13.42 12.80 0.13
CA GLY A 227 -14.48 12.69 -0.84
C GLY A 227 -15.34 11.45 -0.64
N GLY A 228 -16.53 11.43 -1.23
CA GLY A 228 -17.45 10.28 -1.16
C GLY A 228 -16.88 8.99 -1.75
N ASN A 229 -15.86 9.09 -2.60
CA ASN A 229 -15.09 7.97 -3.15
C ASN A 229 -14.01 7.43 -2.20
N GLY A 230 -13.80 8.07 -1.04
CA GLY A 230 -12.80 7.70 -0.04
C GLY A 230 -11.39 8.21 -0.33
N ASN A 231 -11.17 8.95 -1.41
CA ASN A 231 -9.93 9.67 -1.65
C ASN A 231 -9.93 10.98 -0.83
N TYR A 232 -8.77 11.62 -0.74
CA TYR A 232 -8.68 12.98 -0.22
C TYR A 232 -9.38 13.94 -1.18
N GLU A 233 -10.15 14.89 -0.64
CA GLU A 233 -10.49 16.09 -1.41
C GLU A 233 -9.19 16.90 -1.57
N TYR A 234 -8.78 17.24 -2.79
CA TYR A 234 -7.51 17.95 -2.96
C TYR A 234 -7.56 19.35 -2.36
N ALA A 235 -8.67 20.06 -2.51
CA ALA A 235 -8.91 21.33 -1.85
C ALA A 235 -9.43 21.10 -0.44
N GLN A 236 -8.78 21.72 0.54
CA GLN A 236 -9.09 21.62 1.95
C GLN A 236 -9.38 23.00 2.52
N ASP A 237 -10.25 23.07 3.53
CA ASP A 237 -10.56 24.27 4.29
C ASP A 237 -10.46 23.97 5.78
N GLN A 238 -9.62 24.72 6.48
CA GLN A 238 -9.57 24.74 7.93
C GLN A 238 -9.74 26.16 8.44
N ASN A 239 -10.90 26.44 9.04
CA ASN A 239 -11.24 27.74 9.62
C ASN A 239 -11.11 28.93 8.64
N GLY A 240 -11.42 28.71 7.35
CA GLY A 240 -11.33 29.72 6.30
C GLY A 240 -9.95 29.82 5.64
N GLN A 241 -8.98 29.03 6.09
CA GLN A 241 -7.69 28.89 5.42
C GLN A 241 -7.78 27.75 4.39
N LEU A 242 -7.66 28.11 3.11
CA LEU A 242 -7.66 27.15 2.01
C LEU A 242 -6.24 26.64 1.74
N PHE A 243 -6.10 25.33 1.56
CA PHE A 243 -4.84 24.68 1.21
C PHE A 243 -5.10 23.46 0.34
N CYS A 244 -4.06 22.96 -0.31
CA CYS A 244 -4.15 21.75 -1.13
C CYS A 244 -3.40 20.59 -0.49
N VAL A 245 -3.96 19.39 -0.63
CA VAL A 245 -3.30 18.12 -0.33
C VAL A 245 -3.21 17.24 -1.58
N ASP A 246 -2.22 16.36 -1.61
CA ASP A 246 -2.12 15.34 -2.65
C ASP A 246 -2.99 14.11 -2.35
N GLY A 247 -2.89 13.08 -3.22
CA GLY A 247 -3.63 11.82 -3.08
C GLY A 247 -3.32 11.01 -1.81
N ASP A 248 -2.28 11.39 -1.05
CA ASP A 248 -1.88 10.76 0.21
C ASP A 248 -2.16 11.66 1.43
N GLY A 249 -2.78 12.83 1.22
CA GLY A 249 -3.17 13.75 2.29
C GLY A 249 -2.06 14.69 2.75
N PHE A 250 -0.94 14.78 2.01
CA PHE A 250 0.11 15.72 2.36
C PHE A 250 -0.13 17.09 1.76
N VAL A 251 0.04 18.13 2.58
CA VAL A 251 -0.04 19.53 2.12
C VAL A 251 1.00 19.79 1.03
N VAL A 252 0.53 20.32 -0.10
CA VAL A 252 1.36 20.72 -1.25
C VAL A 252 1.41 22.24 -1.44
N THR A 253 0.40 22.97 -0.95
CA THR A 253 0.43 24.44 -0.87
C THR A 253 -0.51 24.93 0.23
N THR A 254 -0.15 26.00 0.93
CA THR A 254 -1.01 26.73 1.87
C THR A 254 -1.54 28.05 1.32
N ASP A 255 -1.10 28.43 0.12
CA ASP A 255 -1.37 29.72 -0.50
C ASP A 255 -2.39 29.59 -1.63
N LEU A 256 -3.51 28.91 -1.35
CA LEU A 256 -4.55 28.66 -2.35
C LEU A 256 -5.48 29.87 -2.50
N ARG A 257 -5.55 30.45 -3.70
CA ARG A 257 -6.51 31.53 -3.99
C ARG A 257 -7.93 30.98 -4.14
N PRO A 258 -8.97 31.77 -3.84
CA PRO A 258 -10.35 31.38 -4.14
C PRO A 258 -10.51 31.04 -5.63
N ASN A 259 -11.12 29.87 -5.92
CA ASN A 259 -11.30 29.29 -7.27
C ASN A 259 -10.03 28.81 -7.99
N GLU A 260 -8.89 28.74 -7.32
CA GLU A 260 -7.70 28.12 -7.90
C GLU A 260 -7.74 26.59 -7.76
N SER A 261 -7.43 25.86 -8.83
CA SER A 261 -7.37 24.39 -8.79
C SER A 261 -6.09 23.91 -8.10
N CYS A 262 -6.23 22.90 -7.25
CA CYS A 262 -5.12 22.19 -6.61
C CYS A 262 -4.24 21.42 -7.59
N ASP A 263 -4.73 21.10 -8.80
CA ASP A 263 -3.96 20.34 -9.80
C ASP A 263 -2.63 21.03 -10.16
N LYS A 264 -2.55 22.35 -10.05
CA LYS A 264 -1.32 23.12 -10.30
C LYS A 264 -0.18 22.82 -9.32
N PHE A 265 -0.50 22.31 -8.13
CA PHE A 265 0.45 22.13 -7.03
C PHE A 265 0.80 20.66 -6.78
N ILE A 266 0.03 19.75 -7.36
CA ILE A 266 0.23 18.32 -7.19
C ILE A 266 1.17 17.85 -8.31
N TYR A 267 2.42 17.58 -7.97
CA TYR A 267 3.37 16.97 -8.91
C TYR A 267 2.87 15.57 -9.30
N ASN A 268 2.76 15.29 -10.61
CA ASN A 268 2.02 14.14 -11.14
C ASN A 268 0.53 14.12 -10.73
N SER A 269 -0.16 15.28 -10.73
CA SER A 269 -1.64 15.39 -10.62
C SER A 269 -2.39 14.59 -11.69
N GLU A 270 -1.65 14.12 -12.67
CA GLU A 270 -2.01 13.30 -13.80
C GLU A 270 -1.56 11.84 -13.49
N PHE A 271 -2.39 10.80 -13.37
CA PHE A 271 -3.68 10.51 -14.00
C PHE A 271 -3.79 10.84 -15.50
N TYR A 272 -2.71 11.36 -16.08
CA TYR A 272 -2.43 11.54 -17.51
C TYR A 272 -0.92 11.28 -17.71
N ASN A 273 -0.63 10.03 -17.98
CA ASN A 273 0.15 9.60 -19.13
C ASN A 273 -0.01 8.08 -19.13
N GLU A 274 -1.25 7.64 -19.34
CA GLU A 274 -1.46 6.42 -20.13
C GLU A 274 -1.28 6.85 -21.58
N ASP A 275 -0.06 6.68 -22.09
CA ASP A 275 0.10 6.13 -23.43
C ASP A 275 0.28 4.61 -23.28
#